data_AF-A0A3N1NPS3-F1
#
_entry.id   AF-A0A3N1NPS3-F1
#
_cell.length_a   1.000
_cell.length_b   1.000
_cell.length_c   1.000
_cell.angle_alpha   90.00
_cell.angle_beta   90.00
_cell.angle_gamma   90.00
#
_symmetry.space_group_name_H-M   'P 1'
#
loop_
_entity.id
_entity.type
_entity.pdbx_description
1 polymer ?
#
loop_
_entity_poly.entity_id
_entity_poly.type
_entity_poly.pdbx_seq_one_letter_code
_entity_poly.pdbx_strand_id
1 'polypeptide(L)'
;MDLYDVFQNFRIGVTKDKVDKVSRKTTGNKSEISVLQDHVDHLSLVCQAMCELMENVGFSKEMVIAKIQEIDLRDGQLDGKYVKSHNCPKCSRSLAQRHIKCLYCGEPVLKSDLL
;
A
#
# COMPACT_ATOMS: atom_id res chain seq x y z
N MET A 1 53.66 -11.57 4.48
CA MET A 1 52.43 -10.75 4.42
C MET A 1 52.71 -9.68 3.39
N ASP A 2 52.13 -9.84 2.20
CA ASP A 2 52.33 -8.92 1.08
C ASP A 2 51.50 -7.64 1.31
N LEU A 3 52.02 -6.49 0.86
CA LEU A 3 51.33 -5.20 0.94
C LEU A 3 49.98 -5.28 0.20
N TYR A 4 49.93 -6.03 -0.89
CA TYR A 4 48.71 -6.28 -1.65
C TYR A 4 47.63 -7.00 -0.82
N ASP A 5 48.00 -7.99 0.00
CA ASP A 5 47.07 -8.70 0.88
C ASP A 5 46.43 -7.77 1.92
N VAL A 6 47.21 -6.83 2.47
CA VAL A 6 46.69 -5.86 3.44
C VAL A 6 45.66 -4.93 2.80
N PHE A 7 45.95 -4.42 1.61
CA PHE A 7 45.02 -3.57 0.86
C PHE A 7 43.76 -4.33 0.41
N GLN A 8 43.89 -5.60 0.01
CA GLN A 8 42.73 -6.44 -0.34
C GLN A 8 41.84 -6.73 0.87
N ASN A 9 42.43 -7.10 2.00
CA ASN A 9 41.69 -7.34 3.25
C ASN A 9 40.93 -6.09 3.71
N PHE A 10 41.52 -4.90 3.55
CA PHE A 10 40.84 -3.63 3.84
C PHE A 10 39.60 -3.42 2.95
N ARG A 11 39.73 -3.63 1.64
CA ARG A 11 38.60 -3.50 0.69
C ARG A 11 37.50 -4.53 0.93
N ILE A 12 37.86 -5.76 1.29
CA ILE A 12 36.93 -6.82 1.65
C ILE A 12 36.16 -6.43 2.93
N GLY A 13 36.84 -5.88 3.94
CA GLY A 13 36.21 -5.38 5.16
C GLY A 13 35.13 -4.32 4.87
N VAL A 14 35.46 -3.30 4.09
CA VAL A 14 34.51 -2.23 3.71
C VAL A 14 33.31 -2.78 2.91
N THR A 15 33.54 -3.78 2.06
CA THR A 15 32.47 -4.43 1.29
C THR A 15 31.55 -5.24 2.20
N LYS A 16 32.11 -5.99 3.14
CA LYS A 16 31.34 -6.75 4.14
C LYS A 16 30.49 -5.84 5.01
N ASP A 17 31.02 -4.71 5.48
CA ASP A 17 30.26 -3.75 6.28
C ASP A 17 29.04 -3.18 5.53
N LYS A 18 29.18 -2.95 4.22
CA LYS A 18 28.05 -2.51 3.37
C LYS A 18 27.01 -3.61 3.21
N VAL A 19 27.44 -4.85 2.98
CA VAL A 19 26.55 -6.01 2.85
C VAL A 19 25.79 -6.24 4.16
N ASP A 20 26.45 -6.14 5.31
CA ASP A 20 25.82 -6.30 6.63
C ASP A 20 24.79 -5.20 6.90
N LYS A 21 25.11 -3.94 6.55
CA LYS A 21 24.16 -2.82 6.66
C LYS A 21 22.93 -3.02 5.76
N VAL A 22 23.13 -3.43 4.51
CA VAL A 22 22.03 -3.71 3.58
C VAL A 22 21.19 -4.89 4.06
N SER A 23 21.82 -5.98 4.49
CA SER A 23 21.15 -7.17 5.02
C SER A 23 20.29 -6.85 6.26
N ARG A 24 20.83 -6.05 7.20
CA ARG A 24 20.08 -5.55 8.36
C ARG A 24 18.89 -4.68 7.94
N LYS A 25 19.08 -3.75 7.00
CA LYS A 25 18.00 -2.91 6.48
C LYS A 25 16.92 -3.75 5.77
N THR A 26 17.30 -4.72 4.96
CA THR A 26 16.36 -5.62 4.28
C THR A 26 15.58 -6.47 5.29
N THR A 27 16.23 -6.95 6.35
CA THR A 27 15.57 -7.72 7.41
C THR A 27 14.59 -6.84 8.21
N GLY A 28 15.00 -5.61 8.56
CA GLY A 28 14.13 -4.62 9.21
C GLY A 28 12.89 -4.26 8.37
N ASN A 29 13.09 -3.98 7.09
CA ASN A 29 11.99 -3.70 6.17
C ASN A 29 11.03 -4.90 6.03
N LYS A 30 11.54 -6.13 6.04
CA LYS A 30 10.69 -7.34 6.01
C LYS A 30 9.83 -7.45 7.27
N SER A 31 10.40 -7.19 8.44
CA SER A 31 9.62 -7.19 9.69
C SER A 31 8.58 -6.07 9.71
N GLU A 32 8.91 -4.87 9.23
CA GLU A 32 7.94 -3.77 9.13
C GLU A 32 6.77 -4.11 8.20
N ILE A 33 7.05 -4.73 7.05
CA ILE A 33 6.02 -5.20 6.12
C ILE A 33 5.12 -6.25 6.78
N SER A 34 5.69 -7.20 7.54
CA SER A 34 4.91 -8.20 8.26
C SER A 34 3.98 -7.57 9.30
N VAL A 35 4.49 -6.61 10.08
CA VAL A 35 3.67 -5.89 11.07
C VAL A 35 2.56 -5.09 10.38
N LEU A 36 2.85 -4.44 9.25
CA LEU A 36 1.83 -3.75 8.46
C LEU A 36 0.77 -4.71 7.92
N GLN A 37 1.16 -5.91 7.48
CA GLN A 37 0.22 -6.95 7.04
C GLN A 37 -0.68 -7.38 8.19
N ASP A 38 -0.12 -7.67 9.36
CA ASP A 38 -0.89 -8.03 10.56
C ASP A 38 -1.88 -6.93 10.97
N HIS A 39 -1.46 -5.66 10.87
CA HIS A 39 -2.34 -4.52 11.16
C HIS A 39 -3.50 -4.42 10.14
N VAL A 40 -3.22 -4.66 8.86
CA VAL A 40 -4.25 -4.67 7.80
C VAL A 40 -5.23 -5.83 8.01
N ASP A 41 -4.75 -7.01 8.35
CA ASP A 41 -5.58 -8.18 8.61
C ASP A 41 -6.46 -7.96 9.84
N HIS A 42 -5.90 -7.41 10.91
CA HIS A 42 -6.67 -7.03 12.11
C HIS A 42 -7.75 -5.98 11.77
N LEU A 43 -7.41 -4.93 11.02
CA LEU A 43 -8.38 -3.94 10.58
C LEU A 43 -9.47 -4.55 9.70
N SER A 44 -9.11 -5.46 8.79
CA SER A 44 -10.08 -6.16 7.94
C SER A 44 -11.06 -6.97 8.79
N LEU A 45 -10.57 -7.72 9.77
CA LEU A 45 -11.39 -8.51 10.68
C LEU A 45 -12.35 -7.62 11.48
N VAL A 46 -11.86 -6.50 12.02
CA VAL A 46 -12.70 -5.53 12.74
C VAL A 46 -13.77 -4.94 11.82
N CYS A 47 -13.41 -4.52 10.62
CA CYS A 47 -14.37 -4.00 9.64
C CYS A 47 -15.43 -5.03 9.24
N GLN A 48 -15.05 -6.30 9.09
CA GLN A 48 -15.99 -7.39 8.83
C GLN A 48 -16.96 -7.59 9.99
N ALA A 49 -16.45 -7.68 11.22
CA ALA A 49 -17.29 -7.77 12.42
C ALA A 49 -18.24 -6.57 12.56
N MET A 50 -17.76 -5.35 12.29
CA MET A 50 -18.61 -4.16 12.27
C MET A 50 -19.70 -4.24 11.21
N CYS A 51 -19.41 -4.74 10.00
CA CYS A 51 -20.41 -4.91 8.95
C CYS A 51 -21.48 -5.94 9.36
N GLU A 52 -21.09 -7.08 9.92
CA GLU A 52 -22.03 -8.10 10.40
C GLU A 52 -22.93 -7.56 11.54
N LEU A 53 -22.36 -6.80 12.47
CA LEU A 53 -23.13 -6.13 13.52
C LEU A 53 -24.10 -5.08 12.95
N MET A 54 -23.69 -4.34 11.93
CA MET A 54 -24.54 -3.34 11.26
C MET A 54 -25.68 -3.99 10.46
N GLU A 55 -25.43 -5.13 9.81
CA GLU A 55 -26.45 -5.92 9.11
C GLU A 55 -27.56 -6.38 10.06
N ASN A 56 -27.20 -6.79 11.29
CA ASN A 56 -28.17 -7.16 12.32
C ASN A 56 -29.10 -6.01 12.76
N VAL A 57 -28.68 -4.76 12.55
CA VAL A 57 -29.46 -3.54 12.87
C VAL A 57 -30.23 -3.04 11.65
N GLY A 58 -30.17 -3.74 10.52
CA GLY A 58 -30.89 -3.42 9.28
C GLY A 58 -30.10 -2.52 8.33
N PHE A 59 -28.80 -2.32 8.54
CA PHE A 59 -27.95 -1.65 7.57
C PHE A 59 -27.45 -2.65 6.54
N SER A 60 -27.88 -2.50 5.28
CA SER A 60 -27.40 -3.36 4.21
C SER A 60 -25.98 -2.98 3.78
N LYS A 61 -25.25 -3.97 3.24
CA LYS A 61 -23.90 -3.79 2.71
C LYS A 61 -23.83 -2.72 1.61
N GLU A 62 -24.91 -2.55 0.83
CA GLU A 62 -25.03 -1.52 -0.19
C GLU A 62 -25.03 -0.11 0.41
N MET A 63 -25.65 0.08 1.58
CA MET A 63 -25.63 1.38 2.28
C MET A 63 -24.24 1.73 2.77
N VAL A 64 -23.47 0.74 3.23
CA VAL A 64 -22.07 0.93 3.61
C VAL A 64 -21.23 1.34 2.40
N ILE A 65 -21.41 0.67 1.26
CA ILE A 65 -20.71 1.01 0.00
C ILE A 65 -21.07 2.42 -0.47
N ALA A 66 -22.35 2.80 -0.42
CA ALA A 66 -22.79 4.15 -0.76
C ALA A 66 -22.17 5.20 0.17
N LYS A 67 -22.08 4.89 1.48
CA LYS A 67 -21.46 5.80 2.45
C LYS A 67 -19.96 5.95 2.24
N ILE A 68 -19.27 4.88 1.85
CA ILE A 68 -17.84 4.93 1.48
C ILE A 68 -17.65 5.85 0.27
N GLN A 69 -18.49 5.75 -0.77
CA GLN A 69 -18.43 6.65 -1.92
C GLN A 69 -18.68 8.11 -1.52
N GLU A 70 -19.64 8.37 -0.63
CA GLU A 70 -19.93 9.72 -0.12
C GLU A 70 -18.75 10.29 0.70
N ILE A 71 -18.05 9.46 1.47
CA ILE A 71 -16.86 9.87 2.23
C ILE A 71 -15.69 10.18 1.28
N ASP A 72 -15.41 9.30 0.31
CA ASP A 72 -14.35 9.47 -0.69
C ASP A 72 -14.55 10.76 -1.52
N LEU A 73 -15.78 11.03 -1.95
CA LEU A 73 -16.13 12.27 -2.67
C LEU A 73 -15.98 13.53 -1.81
N ARG A 74 -16.25 13.45 -0.50
CA ARG A 74 -16.04 14.56 0.44
C ARG A 74 -14.57 14.83 0.70
N ASP A 75 -13.76 13.78 0.84
CA ASP A 75 -12.32 13.89 1.05
C ASP A 75 -11.62 14.44 -0.21
N GLY A 76 -12.10 14.05 -1.40
CA GLY A 76 -11.66 14.59 -2.68
C GLY A 76 -11.94 16.09 -2.89
N GLN A 77 -12.92 16.66 -2.18
CA GLN A 77 -13.27 18.09 -2.28
C GLN A 77 -12.46 18.96 -1.32
N LEU A 78 -12.02 18.39 -0.19
CA LEU A 78 -11.29 19.10 0.87
C LEU A 78 -9.80 19.32 0.55
N ASP A 79 -9.23 18.55 -0.39
CA ASP A 79 -7.80 18.56 -0.70
C ASP A 79 -7.42 19.47 -1.89
N GLY A 80 -8.38 20.20 -2.49
CA GLY A 80 -8.15 21.32 -3.44
C GLY A 80 -7.37 20.99 -4.73
N LYS A 81 -6.97 19.74 -4.94
CA LYS A 81 -6.23 19.28 -6.11
C LYS A 81 -7.17 18.47 -6.98
N TYR A 82 -7.65 19.06 -8.07
CA TYR A 82 -8.21 18.33 -9.20
C TYR A 82 -7.12 17.41 -9.76
N VAL A 83 -6.94 16.24 -9.15
CA VAL A 83 -6.10 15.17 -9.68
C VAL A 83 -6.86 14.58 -10.85
N LYS A 84 -6.23 14.48 -12.02
CA LYS A 84 -6.84 13.83 -13.20
C LYS A 84 -7.39 12.47 -12.76
N SER A 85 -8.68 12.25 -12.98
CA SER A 85 -9.33 10.97 -12.71
C SER A 85 -9.35 10.13 -13.98
N HIS A 86 -9.15 8.83 -13.83
CA HIS A 86 -9.28 7.86 -14.90
C HIS A 86 -10.26 6.77 -14.46
N ASN A 87 -10.89 6.10 -15.41
CA ASN A 87 -11.83 5.02 -15.09
C ASN A 87 -11.07 3.71 -14.91
N CYS A 88 -11.46 2.93 -13.92
CA CYS A 88 -10.94 1.57 -13.77
C CYS A 88 -11.34 0.72 -14.99
N PRO A 89 -10.42 -0.02 -15.63
CA PRO A 89 -10.75 -0.85 -16.80
C PRO A 89 -11.70 -2.01 -16.49
N LYS A 90 -11.83 -2.39 -15.21
CA LYS A 90 -12.63 -3.55 -14.77
C LYS A 90 -14.00 -3.17 -14.20
N CYS A 91 -14.05 -2.16 -13.33
CA CYS A 91 -15.29 -1.76 -12.64
C CYS A 91 -15.83 -0.40 -13.10
N SER A 92 -15.15 0.25 -14.05
CA SER A 92 -15.54 1.54 -14.66
C SER A 92 -15.74 2.70 -13.68
N ARG A 93 -15.29 2.54 -12.43
CA ARG A 93 -15.35 3.59 -11.40
C ARG A 93 -14.20 4.58 -11.58
N SER A 94 -14.50 5.86 -11.31
CA SER A 94 -13.52 6.94 -11.32
C SER A 94 -12.48 6.73 -10.21
N LEU A 95 -11.20 6.78 -10.58
CA LEU A 95 -10.05 6.63 -9.70
C LEU A 95 -9.13 7.83 -9.86
N ALA A 96 -8.58 8.32 -8.75
CA ALA A 96 -7.53 9.33 -8.82
C ALA A 96 -6.23 8.71 -9.38
N GLN A 97 -5.52 9.44 -10.26
CA GLN A 97 -4.27 9.02 -10.90
C GLN A 97 -3.14 8.60 -9.93
N ARG A 98 -3.25 8.92 -8.63
CA ARG A 98 -2.31 8.48 -7.59
C ARG A 98 -2.41 6.99 -7.23
N HIS A 99 -3.54 6.33 -7.50
CA HIS A 99 -3.76 4.96 -7.08
C HIS A 99 -3.26 3.97 -8.14
N ILE A 100 -2.30 3.12 -7.75
CA ILE A 100 -1.74 2.05 -8.59
C ILE A 100 -2.69 0.83 -8.66
N LYS A 101 -3.66 0.77 -7.75
CA LYS A 101 -4.71 -0.26 -7.70
C LYS A 101 -6.07 0.40 -7.49
N CYS A 102 -7.11 -0.16 -8.08
CA CYS A 102 -8.47 0.28 -7.86
C CYS A 102 -8.86 0.06 -6.40
N LEU A 103 -9.30 1.13 -5.72
CA LEU A 103 -9.75 1.06 -4.32
C LEU A 103 -11.00 0.18 -4.16
N TYR A 104 -11.81 0.06 -5.22
CA TYR A 104 -13.09 -0.66 -5.19
C TYR A 104 -12.98 -2.14 -5.56
N CYS A 105 -12.20 -2.47 -6.59
CA CYS A 105 -12.11 -3.85 -7.10
C CYS A 105 -10.73 -4.50 -6.93
N GLY A 106 -9.73 -3.77 -6.42
CA GLY A 106 -8.38 -4.25 -6.17
C GLY A 106 -7.50 -4.43 -7.42
N GLU A 107 -8.05 -4.23 -8.62
CA GLU A 107 -7.34 -4.43 -9.88
C GLU A 107 -6.19 -3.42 -10.04
N PRO A 108 -4.97 -3.84 -10.43
CA PRO A 108 -3.89 -2.92 -10.74
C PRO A 108 -4.25 -2.05 -11.95
N VAL A 109 -4.11 -0.73 -11.79
CA VAL A 109 -4.26 0.21 -12.90
C VAL A 109 -2.88 0.43 -13.51
N LEU A 110 -2.70 -0.04 -14.73
CA LEU A 110 -1.46 0.15 -15.47
C LEU A 110 -1.32 1.62 -15.89
N LYS A 111 -0.13 2.20 -15.64
CA LYS A 111 0.21 3.59 -15.97
C LYS A 111 0.08 3.95 -17.47
N SER A 112 -0.18 2.98 -18.35
CA SER A 112 -0.34 3.18 -19.80
C SER A 112 -1.62 3.93 -20.20
N ASP A 113 -2.61 4.00 -19.31
CA ASP A 113 -3.89 4.70 -19.58
C ASP A 113 -3.88 6.18 -19.12
N LEU A 114 -2.68 6.75 -18.88
CA LEU A 114 -2.47 8.13 -18.41
C LEU A 114 -2.01 9.10 -19.50
N LEU A 115 -2.15 8.74 -20.78
CA LEU A 115 -1.86 9.59 -21.93
C LEU A 115 -3.05 10.50 -22.26
#